data_AF-A0A2B7WTI6-F1
#
_entry.id   AF-A0A2B7WTI6-F1
#
_cell.length_a   1.000
_cell.length_b   1.000
_cell.length_c   1.000
_cell.angle_alpha   90.00
_cell.angle_beta   90.00
_cell.angle_gamma   90.00
#
_symmetry.space_group_name_H-M   'P 1'
#
loop_
_entity.id
_entity.type
_entity.pdbx_description
1 polymer ?
#
loop_
_entity_poly.entity_id
_entity_poly.type
_entity_poly.pdbx_seq_one_letter_code
_entity_poly.pdbx_strand_id
1 'polypeptide(L)'
;MPPHIPSPTTIHSAATKALLPPLTLIVATTPISNPAAPPSSSSTPRLGIGNAGTLPWPRIKSDMRFFARVTTRSPPRIFPSSLQQQQGAAATEEEEGNVMNAVIMGRKTYDSLPAKFRPLPRRVNVVISRDTTGAVRRRVEGEWRDARRREIEMEKEKSATSGAATSTTEDPEAEEEDPAILVSSSLPAALHALQHTFPSRSRNGRRSLGNIFIIGGGEIYASALLDPNVSLGRAMRIIMTDLRRRPADDDAQKKGVLVASELEHAVDAFECDTFFPIGYEELENRREWRRVGEEEVAREWVGEEVWGEWKADGEVVTRILGFERV
;
A
#
# COMPACT_ATOMS: atom_id res chain seq x y z
N MET A 1 -48.68 44.99 8.37
CA MET A 1 -47.33 44.44 8.20
C MET A 1 -47.37 42.96 8.50
N PRO A 2 -47.25 42.07 7.50
CA PRO A 2 -47.21 40.63 7.75
C PRO A 2 -45.79 40.20 8.13
N PRO A 3 -45.62 39.19 9.00
CA PRO A 3 -44.31 38.69 9.39
C PRO A 3 -43.63 37.93 8.25
N HIS A 4 -42.35 38.23 8.04
CA HIS A 4 -41.47 37.61 7.04
C HIS A 4 -41.30 36.11 7.37
N ILE A 5 -41.74 35.24 6.45
CA ILE A 5 -41.45 33.79 6.49
C ILE A 5 -40.08 33.61 5.80
N PRO A 6 -39.04 33.08 6.47
CA PRO A 6 -37.81 32.73 5.79
C PRO A 6 -38.01 31.47 4.94
N SER A 7 -37.55 31.53 3.69
CA SER A 7 -37.60 30.44 2.71
C SER A 7 -36.80 29.22 3.19
N PRO A 8 -37.20 27.98 2.82
CA PRO A 8 -36.48 26.79 3.23
C PRO A 8 -35.12 26.75 2.50
N THR A 9 -34.06 27.04 3.24
CA THR A 9 -32.68 26.77 2.83
C THR A 9 -32.59 25.29 2.46
N THR A 10 -32.26 25.01 1.20
CA THR A 10 -31.91 23.67 0.72
C THR A 10 -30.69 23.19 1.49
N ILE A 11 -30.92 22.49 2.61
CA ILE A 11 -29.91 21.66 3.23
C ILE A 11 -29.71 20.51 2.25
N HIS A 12 -28.64 20.58 1.45
CA HIS A 12 -28.08 19.41 0.81
C HIS A 12 -27.66 18.45 1.92
N SER A 13 -28.58 17.56 2.29
CA SER A 13 -28.27 16.35 3.04
C SER A 13 -27.46 15.47 2.10
N ALA A 14 -26.15 15.70 2.06
CA ALA A 14 -25.20 14.70 1.59
C ALA A 14 -25.23 13.58 2.63
N ALA A 15 -26.17 12.65 2.45
CA ALA A 15 -26.15 11.39 3.16
C ALA A 15 -24.74 10.80 2.99
N THR A 16 -23.99 10.72 4.09
CA THR A 16 -22.63 10.21 4.13
C THR A 16 -22.67 8.73 3.78
N LYS A 17 -22.68 8.44 2.47
CA LYS A 17 -22.44 7.10 1.94
C LYS A 17 -21.10 6.70 2.54
N ALA A 18 -21.09 5.67 3.38
CA ALA A 18 -19.85 5.19 4.00
C ALA A 18 -18.86 4.93 2.86
N LEU A 19 -17.91 5.85 2.69
CA LEU A 19 -16.93 5.76 1.61
C LEU A 19 -16.10 4.51 1.90
N LEU A 20 -16.10 3.60 0.94
CA LEU A 20 -15.23 2.44 0.98
C LEU A 20 -13.78 2.92 1.14
N PRO A 21 -12.91 2.18 1.85
CA PRO A 21 -11.55 2.62 2.10
C PRO A 21 -10.82 2.91 0.77
N PRO A 22 -9.93 3.92 0.73
CA PRO A 22 -9.19 4.26 -0.48
C PRO A 22 -8.38 3.04 -0.95
N LEU A 23 -8.24 2.93 -2.27
CA LEU A 23 -7.38 1.92 -2.89
C LEU A 23 -6.03 2.58 -3.19
N THR A 24 -5.01 2.18 -2.45
CA THR A 24 -3.68 2.82 -2.54
C THR A 24 -2.71 1.88 -3.23
N LEU A 25 -2.23 2.24 -4.41
CA LEU A 25 -1.10 1.58 -5.03
C LEU A 25 0.17 2.09 -4.35
N ILE A 26 1.05 1.18 -3.95
CA ILE A 26 2.39 1.52 -3.47
C ILE A 26 3.41 0.84 -4.38
N VAL A 27 4.32 1.63 -4.94
CA VAL A 27 5.23 1.17 -6.00
C VAL A 27 6.55 1.92 -5.93
N ALA A 28 7.66 1.25 -6.23
CA ALA A 28 8.93 1.89 -6.52
C ALA A 28 9.18 1.82 -8.03
N THR A 29 9.61 2.91 -8.64
CA THR A 29 9.77 3.04 -10.10
C THR A 29 11.11 3.68 -10.45
N THR A 30 11.64 3.34 -11.62
CA THR A 30 12.77 4.05 -12.22
C THR A 30 12.45 4.35 -13.70
N PRO A 31 12.75 5.55 -14.22
CA PRO A 31 12.39 5.88 -15.58
C PRO A 31 13.35 5.27 -16.61
N ILE A 32 12.74 4.73 -17.66
CA ILE A 32 13.38 4.03 -18.77
C ILE A 32 12.94 4.70 -20.05
N SER A 33 13.90 5.09 -20.89
CA SER A 33 13.64 5.62 -22.23
C SER A 33 12.77 4.65 -23.02
N ASN A 34 11.89 5.20 -23.86
CA ASN A 34 11.06 4.40 -24.75
C ASN A 34 11.68 4.37 -26.16
N PRO A 35 12.58 3.41 -26.49
CA PRO A 35 13.23 3.38 -27.80
C PRO A 35 12.24 3.12 -28.96
N ALA A 36 11.03 2.66 -28.67
CA ALA A 36 9.98 2.40 -29.64
C ALA A 36 9.09 3.63 -29.94
N ALA A 37 9.32 4.77 -29.27
CA ALA A 37 8.56 5.98 -29.53
C ALA A 37 8.91 6.57 -30.91
N PRO A 38 7.92 6.92 -31.76
CA PRO A 38 8.19 7.54 -33.03
C PRO A 38 8.89 8.90 -32.84
N PRO A 39 9.81 9.29 -33.74
CA PRO A 39 10.64 10.49 -33.60
C PRO A 39 9.85 11.82 -33.55
N SER A 40 8.56 11.80 -33.90
CA SER A 40 7.65 12.94 -33.84
C SER A 40 6.86 13.05 -32.52
N SER A 41 7.00 12.09 -31.61
CA SER A 41 6.38 12.12 -30.27
C SER A 41 7.42 12.51 -29.23
N SER A 42 7.04 13.34 -28.25
CA SER A 42 7.85 13.48 -27.03
C SER A 42 7.86 12.11 -26.35
N SER A 43 8.95 11.37 -26.51
CA SER A 43 9.12 10.03 -25.92
C SER A 43 9.14 10.16 -24.40
N THR A 44 7.98 10.06 -23.76
CA THR A 44 7.87 10.10 -22.32
C THR A 44 8.45 8.79 -21.75
N PRO A 45 9.33 8.86 -20.73
CA PRO A 45 9.93 7.67 -20.15
C PRO A 45 8.86 6.74 -19.57
N ARG A 46 9.04 5.44 -19.80
CA ARG A 46 8.26 4.41 -19.11
C ARG A 46 8.80 4.23 -17.70
N LEU A 47 7.95 3.79 -16.78
CA LEU A 47 8.33 3.58 -15.38
C LEU A 47 8.64 2.10 -15.14
N GLY A 48 9.91 1.72 -15.10
CA GLY A 48 10.35 0.36 -14.82
C GLY A 48 10.14 -0.04 -13.36
N ILE A 49 9.66 -1.27 -13.13
CA ILE A 49 9.33 -1.81 -11.79
C ILE A 49 9.86 -3.22 -11.54
N GLY A 50 10.34 -3.91 -12.57
CA GLY A 50 10.76 -5.31 -12.47
C GLY A 50 11.71 -5.72 -13.60
N ASN A 51 12.57 -6.67 -13.29
CA ASN A 51 13.45 -7.34 -14.23
C ASN A 51 13.60 -8.82 -13.83
N ALA A 52 13.37 -9.72 -14.78
CA ALA A 52 13.48 -11.17 -14.60
C ALA A 52 12.72 -11.71 -13.36
N GLY A 53 11.56 -11.13 -13.06
CA GLY A 53 10.73 -11.52 -11.90
C GLY A 53 11.21 -11.01 -10.55
N THR A 54 12.16 -10.08 -10.51
CA THR A 54 12.70 -9.44 -9.29
C THR A 54 12.74 -7.92 -9.42
N LEU A 55 13.12 -7.21 -8.36
CA LEU A 55 13.34 -5.76 -8.43
C LEU A 55 14.61 -5.45 -9.25
N PRO A 56 14.60 -4.43 -10.14
CA PRO A 56 15.75 -4.12 -11.01
C PRO A 56 16.99 -3.60 -10.29
N TRP A 57 16.81 -3.06 -9.08
CA TRP A 57 17.83 -2.37 -8.30
C TRP A 57 18.29 -3.18 -7.08
N PRO A 58 19.50 -2.90 -6.55
CA PRO A 58 19.94 -3.44 -5.27
C PRO A 58 18.97 -3.15 -4.14
N ARG A 59 19.09 -3.90 -3.04
CA ARG A 59 18.23 -3.72 -1.86
C ARG A 59 18.38 -2.32 -1.26
N ILE A 60 17.28 -1.56 -1.27
CA ILE A 60 17.17 -0.22 -0.69
C ILE A 60 16.55 -0.34 0.70
N LYS A 61 17.31 -0.03 1.75
CA LYS A 61 16.86 -0.28 3.13
C LYS A 61 15.79 0.73 3.55
N SER A 62 15.93 1.99 3.12
CA SER A 62 14.97 3.06 3.41
C SER A 62 13.59 2.73 2.84
N ASP A 63 13.51 2.41 1.55
CA ASP A 63 12.28 2.06 0.85
C ASP A 63 11.62 0.80 1.43
N MET A 64 12.39 -0.28 1.66
CA MET A 64 11.84 -1.51 2.27
C MET A 64 11.28 -1.28 3.67
N ARG A 65 11.92 -0.42 4.49
CA ARG A 65 11.41 -0.04 5.82
C ARG A 65 10.16 0.82 5.71
N PHE A 66 10.15 1.78 4.79
CA PHE A 66 8.99 2.62 4.52
C PHE A 66 7.80 1.78 4.07
N PHE A 67 7.96 0.95 3.04
CA PHE A 67 6.94 0.00 2.58
C PHE A 67 6.39 -0.86 3.72
N ALA A 68 7.27 -1.45 4.53
CA ALA A 68 6.87 -2.30 5.65
C ALA A 68 6.05 -1.53 6.69
N ARG A 69 6.47 -0.32 7.08
CA ARG A 69 5.73 0.50 8.05
C ARG A 69 4.41 0.99 7.52
N VAL A 70 4.38 1.59 6.32
CA VAL A 70 3.17 2.14 5.71
C VAL A 70 2.10 1.06 5.50
N THR A 71 2.49 -0.09 4.98
CA THR A 71 1.52 -1.17 4.74
C THR A 71 1.07 -1.87 6.02
N THR A 72 1.82 -1.79 7.12
CA THR A 72 1.48 -2.43 8.39
C THR A 72 0.74 -1.51 9.36
N ARG A 73 1.01 -0.19 9.33
CA ARG A 73 0.44 0.78 10.26
C ARG A 73 -1.08 0.84 10.10
N SER A 74 -1.81 0.51 11.17
CA SER A 74 -3.26 0.64 11.20
C SER A 74 -3.66 2.11 11.00
N PRO A 75 -4.69 2.40 10.19
CA PRO A 75 -5.12 3.78 9.96
C PRO A 75 -5.58 4.42 11.27
N PRO A 76 -5.26 5.71 11.51
CA PRO A 76 -5.87 6.46 12.60
C PRO A 76 -7.38 6.51 12.35
N ARG A 77 -8.21 6.07 13.31
CA ARG A 77 -9.68 6.12 13.13
C ARG A 77 -10.12 7.58 13.11
N ILE A 78 -10.45 8.11 11.93
CA ILE A 78 -11.18 9.38 11.81
C ILE A 78 -12.65 9.10 12.13
N PHE A 79 -13.02 9.16 13.41
CA PHE A 79 -14.43 9.31 13.76
C PHE A 79 -14.84 10.75 13.45
N PRO A 80 -15.91 11.00 12.68
CA PRO A 80 -16.43 12.35 12.54
C PRO A 80 -16.82 12.87 13.93
N SER A 81 -16.25 14.01 14.31
CA SER A 81 -16.35 14.63 15.63
C SER A 81 -17.79 14.96 16.08
N SER A 82 -18.79 14.78 15.21
CA SER A 82 -20.20 15.05 15.49
C SER A 82 -20.91 13.95 16.28
N LEU A 83 -20.37 12.72 16.37
CA LEU A 83 -20.97 11.64 17.19
C LEU A 83 -20.30 11.47 18.56
N GLN A 84 -19.20 12.18 18.83
CA GLN A 84 -18.47 12.08 20.09
C GLN A 84 -19.20 12.76 21.27
N GLN A 85 -20.20 13.61 21.01
CA GLN A 85 -20.97 14.27 22.06
C GLN A 85 -22.09 13.42 22.70
N GLN A 86 -22.36 12.20 22.20
CA GLN A 86 -23.43 11.36 22.80
C GLN A 86 -22.98 10.03 23.39
N GLN A 87 -21.71 9.62 23.23
CA GLN A 87 -21.17 8.48 23.96
C GLN A 87 -19.78 8.85 24.49
N GLY A 88 -19.73 9.20 25.77
CA GLY A 88 -18.49 9.34 26.53
C GLY A 88 -17.82 8.00 26.81
N ALA A 89 -17.61 7.20 25.77
CA ALA A 89 -16.78 6.01 25.83
C ALA A 89 -15.44 6.36 25.17
N ALA A 90 -14.41 6.59 26.00
CA ALA A 90 -13.05 6.52 25.53
C ALA A 90 -12.87 5.19 24.78
N ALA A 91 -12.38 5.23 23.54
CA ALA A 91 -11.98 4.01 22.85
C ALA A 91 -10.95 3.33 23.76
N THR A 92 -11.30 2.17 24.31
CA THR A 92 -10.36 1.36 25.10
C THR A 92 -9.22 0.93 24.18
N GLU A 93 -8.00 0.88 24.69
CA GLU A 93 -6.78 0.47 23.94
C GLU A 93 -6.95 -0.91 23.24
N GLU A 94 -7.88 -1.73 23.73
CA GLU A 94 -8.26 -3.03 23.14
C GLU A 94 -8.95 -2.92 21.77
N GLU A 95 -9.64 -1.82 21.45
CA GLU A 95 -10.28 -1.58 20.14
C GLU A 95 -9.29 -1.11 19.04
N GLU A 96 -8.12 -0.59 19.41
CA GLU A 96 -7.07 -0.17 18.46
C GLU A 96 -6.31 -1.35 17.86
N GLY A 97 -6.24 -2.49 18.57
CA GLY A 97 -5.55 -3.69 18.12
C GLY A 97 -6.27 -4.47 17.00
N ASN A 98 -7.52 -4.12 16.69
CA ASN A 98 -8.39 -4.96 15.86
C ASN A 98 -8.57 -4.49 14.40
N VAL A 99 -7.74 -3.56 13.92
CA VAL A 99 -7.75 -3.08 12.52
C VAL A 99 -6.50 -3.57 11.80
N MET A 100 -6.66 -4.28 10.69
CA MET A 100 -5.55 -4.82 9.91
C MET A 100 -5.63 -4.36 8.45
N ASN A 101 -4.53 -3.84 7.92
CA ASN A 101 -4.44 -3.49 6.50
C ASN A 101 -4.38 -4.75 5.63
N ALA A 102 -4.84 -4.61 4.39
CA ALA A 102 -4.69 -5.63 3.36
C ALA A 102 -3.62 -5.24 2.34
N VAL A 103 -2.85 -6.22 1.89
CA VAL A 103 -1.90 -6.10 0.77
C VAL A 103 -2.33 -7.07 -0.34
N ILE A 104 -2.72 -6.52 -1.48
CA ILE A 104 -3.14 -7.28 -2.66
C ILE A 104 -1.97 -7.34 -3.63
N MET A 105 -1.64 -8.56 -4.07
CA MET A 105 -0.54 -8.79 -5.00
C MET A 105 -0.83 -9.92 -5.99
N GLY A 106 -0.12 -9.91 -7.12
CA GLY A 106 -0.15 -11.02 -8.09
C GLY A 106 0.70 -12.19 -7.61
N ARG A 107 0.38 -13.40 -8.08
CA ARG A 107 1.12 -14.64 -7.74
C ARG A 107 2.63 -14.51 -7.96
N LYS A 108 3.07 -13.91 -9.08
CA LYS A 108 4.51 -13.73 -9.38
C LYS A 108 5.19 -12.80 -8.36
N THR A 109 4.52 -11.75 -7.92
CA THR A 109 5.01 -10.83 -6.88
C THR A 109 5.08 -11.51 -5.51
N TYR A 110 4.09 -12.35 -5.18
CA TYR A 110 4.17 -13.18 -3.98
C TYR A 110 5.37 -14.14 -4.02
N ASP A 111 5.59 -14.77 -5.18
CA ASP A 111 6.70 -15.70 -5.37
C ASP A 111 8.09 -15.01 -5.33
N SER A 112 8.17 -13.74 -5.73
CA SER A 112 9.42 -12.95 -5.68
C SER A 112 9.80 -12.50 -4.27
N LEU A 113 8.88 -12.56 -3.29
CA LEU A 113 9.21 -12.29 -1.90
C LEU A 113 10.12 -13.41 -1.34
N PRO A 114 11.17 -13.09 -0.57
CA PRO A 114 11.97 -14.11 0.08
C PRO A 114 11.10 -15.00 0.97
N ALA A 115 11.30 -16.32 0.93
CA ALA A 115 10.44 -17.30 1.61
C ALA A 115 10.24 -17.02 3.11
N LYS A 116 11.26 -16.49 3.80
CA LYS A 116 11.20 -16.13 5.22
C LYS A 116 10.34 -14.89 5.54
N PHE A 117 9.97 -14.12 4.54
CA PHE A 117 9.19 -12.89 4.67
C PHE A 117 7.81 -12.99 4.02
N ARG A 118 7.42 -14.17 3.52
CA ARG A 118 6.10 -14.41 2.96
C ARG A 118 5.34 -15.48 3.78
N PRO A 119 4.03 -15.31 4.01
CA PRO A 119 3.27 -14.08 3.81
C PRO A 119 3.82 -12.90 4.62
N LEU A 120 3.51 -11.67 4.19
CA LEU A 120 3.98 -10.46 4.85
C LEU A 120 3.32 -10.35 6.25
N PRO A 121 4.09 -10.33 7.35
CA PRO A 121 3.53 -10.39 8.70
C PRO A 121 2.71 -9.13 9.00
N ARG A 122 1.76 -9.28 9.94
CA ARG A 122 0.87 -8.21 10.43
C ARG A 122 0.02 -7.51 9.36
N ARG A 123 -0.21 -8.16 8.22
CA ARG A 123 -1.12 -7.71 7.15
C ARG A 123 -1.99 -8.86 6.66
N VAL A 124 -3.20 -8.55 6.18
CA VAL A 124 -4.00 -9.48 5.39
C VAL A 124 -3.38 -9.58 4.00
N ASN A 125 -2.81 -10.71 3.65
CA ASN A 125 -2.19 -10.93 2.35
C ASN A 125 -3.25 -11.46 1.38
N VAL A 126 -3.37 -10.88 0.19
CA VAL A 126 -4.28 -11.36 -0.85
C VAL A 126 -3.51 -11.65 -2.11
N VAL A 127 -3.48 -12.92 -2.51
CA VAL A 127 -2.75 -13.39 -3.70
C VAL A 127 -3.74 -13.62 -4.84
N ILE A 128 -3.55 -12.90 -5.94
CA ILE A 128 -4.33 -13.08 -7.17
C ILE A 128 -3.67 -14.13 -8.04
N SER A 129 -4.42 -15.19 -8.35
CA SER A 129 -3.98 -16.29 -9.21
C SER A 129 -5.14 -16.83 -10.06
N ARG A 130 -4.86 -17.17 -11.31
CA ARG A 130 -5.82 -17.84 -12.21
C ARG A 130 -5.79 -19.37 -12.11
N ASP A 131 -4.99 -19.92 -11.19
CA ASP A 131 -4.94 -21.37 -10.95
C ASP A 131 -6.29 -21.89 -10.43
N THR A 132 -6.96 -22.69 -11.26
CA THR A 132 -8.26 -23.30 -10.95
C THR A 132 -8.13 -24.62 -10.19
N THR A 133 -6.92 -25.21 -10.12
CA THR A 133 -6.68 -26.50 -9.44
C THR A 133 -6.62 -26.38 -7.90
N GLY A 134 -6.52 -25.14 -7.41
CA GLY A 134 -6.35 -24.83 -6.00
C GLY A 134 -4.96 -25.15 -5.44
N ALA A 135 -4.01 -25.55 -6.29
CA ALA A 135 -2.63 -25.83 -5.87
C ALA A 135 -1.96 -24.58 -5.27
N VAL A 136 -2.15 -23.42 -5.90
CA VAL A 136 -1.65 -22.14 -5.38
C VAL A 136 -2.29 -21.81 -4.03
N ARG A 137 -3.61 -21.99 -3.88
CA ARG A 137 -4.31 -21.76 -2.61
C ARG A 137 -3.73 -22.61 -1.49
N ARG A 138 -3.65 -23.93 -1.68
CA ARG A 138 -3.11 -24.87 -0.68
C ARG A 138 -1.68 -24.53 -0.28
N ARG A 139 -0.83 -24.16 -1.25
CA ARG A 139 0.56 -23.76 -0.98
C ARG A 139 0.62 -22.50 -0.13
N VAL A 140 -0.07 -21.45 -0.55
CA VAL A 140 -0.06 -20.14 0.10
C VAL A 140 -0.63 -20.22 1.53
N GLU A 141 -1.70 -21.00 1.74
CA GLU A 141 -2.26 -21.28 3.06
C GLU A 141 -1.32 -22.14 3.93
N GLY A 142 -0.58 -23.08 3.33
CA GLY A 142 0.49 -23.82 4.01
C GLY A 142 1.61 -22.91 4.50
N GLU A 143 2.14 -22.06 3.62
CA GLU A 143 3.19 -21.09 3.95
C GLU A 143 2.74 -20.12 5.07
N TRP A 144 1.46 -19.70 5.07
CA TRP A 144 0.88 -18.90 6.16
C TRP A 144 0.85 -19.65 7.49
N ARG A 145 0.36 -20.90 7.52
CA ARG A 145 0.34 -21.71 8.75
C ARG A 145 1.74 -21.90 9.32
N ASP A 146 2.72 -22.12 8.46
CA ASP A 146 4.12 -22.25 8.88
C ASP A 146 4.68 -20.93 9.42
N ALA A 147 4.36 -19.80 8.79
CA ALA A 147 4.76 -18.48 9.30
C ALA A 147 4.14 -18.19 10.67
N ARG A 148 2.85 -18.49 10.86
CA ARG A 148 2.15 -18.30 12.13
C ARG A 148 2.74 -19.17 13.25
N ARG A 149 3.10 -20.41 12.94
CA ARG A 149 3.78 -21.31 13.89
C ARG A 149 5.10 -20.72 14.38
N ARG A 150 5.92 -20.19 13.45
CA ARG A 150 7.20 -19.54 13.78
C ARG A 150 7.02 -18.29 14.63
N GLU A 151 5.99 -17.47 14.37
CA GLU A 151 5.69 -16.31 15.22
C GLU A 151 5.38 -16.73 16.66
N ILE A 152 4.51 -17.72 16.84
CA ILE A 152 4.12 -18.23 18.17
C ILE A 152 5.33 -18.80 18.93
N GLU A 153 6.20 -19.55 18.24
CA GLU A 153 7.44 -20.09 18.82
C GLU A 153 8.38 -18.96 19.28
N MET A 154 8.61 -17.93 18.43
CA MET A 154 9.44 -16.78 18.79
C MET A 154 8.86 -15.95 19.95
N GLU A 155 7.54 -15.83 20.06
CA GLU A 155 6.87 -15.14 21.17
C GLU A 155 7.05 -15.89 22.49
N LYS A 156 6.93 -17.23 22.46
CA LYS A 156 7.20 -18.09 23.63
C LYS A 156 8.64 -17.99 24.10
N GLU A 157 9.60 -18.00 23.18
CA GLU A 157 11.04 -17.85 23.51
C GLU A 157 11.35 -16.47 24.13
N LYS A 158 10.75 -15.40 23.59
CA LYS A 158 10.91 -14.05 24.15
C LYS A 158 10.31 -13.92 25.55
N SER A 159 9.15 -14.52 25.79
CA SER A 159 8.49 -14.52 27.11
C SER A 159 9.28 -15.35 28.13
N ALA A 160 9.87 -16.48 27.72
CA ALA A 160 10.73 -17.29 28.59
C ALA A 160 12.03 -16.57 28.99
N THR A 161 12.56 -15.70 28.12
CA THR A 161 13.80 -14.95 28.37
C THR A 161 13.58 -13.69 29.20
N SER A 162 12.36 -13.11 29.23
CA SER A 162 12.07 -11.86 29.93
C SER A 162 11.62 -12.03 31.39
N GLY A 163 11.50 -13.25 31.91
CA GLY A 163 11.16 -13.53 33.31
C GLY A 163 9.76 -13.08 33.75
N ALA A 164 8.91 -12.64 32.83
CA ALA A 164 7.52 -12.27 33.11
C ALA A 164 6.66 -13.54 33.17
N ALA A 165 6.46 -14.06 34.38
CA ALA A 165 5.49 -15.11 34.64
C ALA A 165 4.07 -14.53 34.61
N THR A 166 3.45 -14.50 33.43
CA THR A 166 1.99 -14.40 33.32
C THR A 166 1.45 -15.79 33.03
N SER A 167 0.87 -16.41 34.05
CA SER A 167 0.10 -17.65 33.94
C SER A 167 -1.28 -17.35 33.37
N THR A 168 -1.40 -17.34 32.05
CA THR A 168 -2.67 -17.66 31.38
C THR A 168 -2.51 -19.03 30.75
N THR A 169 -2.85 -20.05 31.54
CA THR A 169 -3.23 -21.37 31.03
C THR A 169 -4.57 -21.22 30.33
N GLU A 170 -4.54 -20.81 29.08
CA GLU A 170 -5.64 -21.03 28.15
C GLU A 170 -5.19 -22.13 27.19
N ASP A 171 -5.97 -23.21 27.13
CA ASP A 171 -5.75 -24.34 26.25
C ASP A 171 -5.56 -23.87 24.79
N PRO A 172 -4.59 -24.42 24.04
CA PRO A 172 -4.35 -24.05 22.65
C PRO A 172 -5.28 -24.83 21.71
N GLU A 173 -6.56 -24.95 22.04
CA GLU A 173 -7.58 -25.11 20.99
C GLU A 173 -7.67 -23.74 20.34
N ALA A 174 -6.75 -23.50 19.39
CA ALA A 174 -6.69 -22.30 18.60
C ALA A 174 -8.10 -22.00 18.06
N GLU A 175 -8.75 -20.97 18.63
CA GLU A 175 -9.80 -20.28 17.92
C GLU A 175 -9.25 -20.05 16.50
N GLU A 176 -9.93 -20.60 15.50
CA GLU A 176 -9.57 -20.46 14.09
C GLU A 176 -9.56 -18.96 13.78
N GLU A 177 -8.44 -18.27 14.04
CA GLU A 177 -8.27 -16.88 13.68
C GLU A 177 -8.50 -16.79 12.17
N ASP A 178 -9.45 -15.96 11.76
CA ASP A 178 -9.75 -15.71 10.35
C ASP A 178 -8.42 -15.50 9.60
N PRO A 179 -8.14 -16.28 8.55
CA PRO A 179 -6.80 -16.32 7.98
C PRO A 179 -6.43 -14.93 7.45
N ALA A 180 -5.28 -14.44 7.88
CA ALA A 180 -4.67 -13.23 7.30
C ALA A 180 -4.09 -13.49 5.89
N ILE A 181 -4.62 -14.48 5.17
CA ILE A 181 -4.23 -14.88 3.82
C ILE A 181 -5.47 -15.26 3.00
N LEU A 182 -5.60 -14.69 1.82
CA LEU A 182 -6.69 -14.96 0.86
C LEU A 182 -6.10 -15.25 -0.52
N VAL A 183 -6.74 -16.14 -1.28
CA VAL A 183 -6.41 -16.39 -2.69
C VAL A 183 -7.65 -16.20 -3.56
N SER A 184 -7.53 -15.27 -4.51
CA SER A 184 -8.64 -14.82 -5.37
C SER A 184 -8.28 -14.92 -6.85
N SER A 185 -9.27 -15.04 -7.71
CA SER A 185 -9.08 -15.20 -9.17
C SER A 185 -8.85 -13.89 -9.91
N SER A 186 -9.25 -12.75 -9.33
CA SER A 186 -9.14 -11.41 -9.92
C SER A 186 -9.10 -10.34 -8.83
N LEU A 187 -8.75 -9.11 -9.21
CA LEU A 187 -8.75 -7.96 -8.31
C LEU A 187 -10.18 -7.61 -7.82
N PRO A 188 -11.23 -7.57 -8.66
CA PRO A 188 -12.61 -7.42 -8.18
C PRO A 188 -13.02 -8.49 -7.17
N ALA A 189 -12.68 -9.77 -7.44
CA ALA A 189 -12.98 -10.87 -6.52
C ALA A 189 -12.24 -10.73 -5.18
N ALA A 190 -10.98 -10.27 -5.21
CA ALA A 190 -10.20 -9.97 -4.00
C ALA A 190 -10.84 -8.88 -3.15
N LEU A 191 -11.25 -7.77 -3.76
CA LEU A 191 -11.91 -6.67 -3.06
C LEU A 191 -13.25 -7.07 -2.45
N HIS A 192 -14.03 -7.90 -3.16
CA HIS A 192 -15.28 -8.46 -2.63
C HIS A 192 -15.02 -9.41 -1.45
N ALA A 193 -14.04 -10.31 -1.57
CA ALA A 193 -13.67 -11.23 -0.50
C ALA A 193 -13.20 -10.50 0.77
N LEU A 194 -12.41 -9.43 0.63
CA LEU A 194 -11.98 -8.60 1.75
C LEU A 194 -13.16 -7.95 2.48
N GLN A 195 -14.10 -7.37 1.75
CA GLN A 195 -15.30 -6.73 2.34
C GLN A 195 -16.19 -7.72 3.07
N HIS A 196 -16.32 -8.95 2.55
CA HIS A 196 -17.12 -9.99 3.17
C HIS A 196 -16.44 -10.60 4.41
N THR A 197 -15.13 -10.78 4.36
CA THR A 197 -14.36 -11.42 5.45
C THR A 197 -14.11 -10.46 6.61
N PHE A 198 -13.86 -9.17 6.31
CA PHE A 198 -13.48 -8.15 7.28
C PHE A 198 -14.49 -6.98 7.23
N PRO A 199 -15.65 -7.11 7.91
CA PRO A 199 -16.66 -6.06 7.90
C PRO A 199 -16.15 -4.78 8.59
N SER A 200 -16.68 -3.63 8.16
CA SER A 200 -16.25 -2.30 8.66
C SER A 200 -16.52 -2.03 10.14
N ARG A 201 -17.29 -2.89 10.82
CA ARG A 201 -17.52 -2.81 12.27
C ARG A 201 -17.06 -4.14 12.87
N SER A 202 -16.05 -4.06 13.74
CA SER A 202 -15.67 -5.15 14.64
C SER A 202 -16.93 -5.54 15.43
N ARG A 203 -17.54 -6.68 15.09
CA ARG A 203 -18.56 -7.33 15.92
C ARG A 203 -17.89 -8.56 16.51
N ASN A 204 -18.00 -8.72 17.82
CA ASN A 204 -17.58 -9.91 18.56
C ASN A 204 -16.06 -10.20 18.46
N GLY A 205 -15.20 -9.18 18.54
CA GLY A 205 -13.75 -9.37 18.53
C GLY A 205 -13.13 -9.68 17.16
N ARG A 206 -13.92 -9.77 16.07
CA ARG A 206 -13.38 -10.02 14.72
C ARG A 206 -12.61 -8.81 14.17
N ARG A 207 -11.48 -9.11 13.53
CA ARG A 207 -10.63 -8.12 12.85
C ARG A 207 -11.43 -7.32 11.82
N SER A 208 -11.20 -6.02 11.80
CA SER A 208 -11.77 -5.07 10.86
C SER A 208 -10.75 -4.67 9.80
N LEU A 209 -11.24 -4.37 8.59
CA LEU A 209 -10.39 -4.01 7.46
C LEU A 209 -9.89 -2.57 7.60
N GLY A 210 -8.58 -2.40 7.60
CA GLY A 210 -7.92 -1.10 7.50
C GLY A 210 -7.79 -0.63 6.04
N ASN A 211 -6.63 -0.05 5.73
CA ASN A 211 -6.29 0.39 4.38
C ASN A 211 -6.08 -0.82 3.45
N ILE A 212 -6.41 -0.64 2.17
CA ILE A 212 -6.15 -1.64 1.13
C ILE A 212 -5.03 -1.14 0.23
N PHE A 213 -3.90 -1.84 0.26
CA PHE A 213 -2.74 -1.56 -0.57
C PHE A 213 -2.67 -2.53 -1.73
N ILE A 214 -2.47 -2.01 -2.94
CA ILE A 214 -2.07 -2.81 -4.10
C ILE A 214 -0.55 -2.69 -4.23
N ILE A 215 0.14 -3.80 -4.05
CA ILE A 215 1.61 -3.84 -4.03
C ILE A 215 2.20 -4.45 -5.32
N GLY A 216 1.37 -4.60 -6.35
CA GLY A 216 1.77 -5.02 -7.69
C GLY A 216 1.61 -6.51 -7.99
N GLY A 217 2.21 -7.05 -9.05
CA GLY A 217 3.08 -6.39 -10.03
C GLY A 217 2.33 -5.72 -11.17
N GLY A 218 3.00 -5.55 -12.32
CA GLY A 218 2.49 -4.82 -13.49
C GLY A 218 1.07 -5.19 -13.91
N GLU A 219 0.73 -6.49 -13.97
CA GLU A 219 -0.62 -6.96 -14.31
C GLU A 219 -1.69 -6.52 -13.30
N ILE A 220 -1.36 -6.51 -11.99
CA ILE A 220 -2.31 -6.12 -10.94
C ILE A 220 -2.45 -4.60 -10.88
N TYR A 221 -1.35 -3.85 -11.05
CA TYR A 221 -1.42 -2.41 -11.21
C TYR A 221 -2.27 -2.03 -12.42
N ALA A 222 -2.10 -2.71 -13.55
CA ALA A 222 -2.89 -2.45 -14.76
C ALA A 222 -4.37 -2.72 -14.51
N SER A 223 -4.70 -3.85 -13.87
CA SER A 223 -6.07 -4.16 -13.46
C SER A 223 -6.65 -3.10 -12.51
N ALA A 224 -5.84 -2.48 -11.66
CA ALA A 224 -6.31 -1.46 -10.73
C ALA A 224 -6.57 -0.10 -11.38
N LEU A 225 -5.68 0.31 -12.30
CA LEU A 225 -5.71 1.63 -12.92
C LEU A 225 -6.67 1.70 -14.11
N LEU A 226 -6.74 0.62 -14.89
CA LEU A 226 -7.40 0.62 -16.21
C LEU A 226 -8.80 0.00 -16.19
N ASP A 227 -9.16 -0.78 -15.17
CA ASP A 227 -10.52 -1.31 -15.03
C ASP A 227 -11.40 -0.31 -14.25
N PRO A 228 -12.38 0.35 -14.89
CA PRO A 228 -13.23 1.34 -14.24
C PRO A 228 -14.08 0.76 -13.10
N ASN A 229 -14.32 -0.55 -13.10
CA ASN A 229 -15.12 -1.20 -12.06
C ASN A 229 -14.36 -1.33 -10.74
N VAL A 230 -13.02 -1.29 -10.76
CA VAL A 230 -12.19 -1.45 -9.56
C VAL A 230 -12.22 -0.20 -8.68
N SER A 231 -12.21 0.98 -9.29
CA SER A 231 -12.23 2.27 -8.57
C SER A 231 -13.64 2.77 -8.23
N LEU A 232 -14.71 2.04 -8.58
CA LEU A 232 -16.07 2.53 -8.44
C LEU A 232 -16.42 2.81 -6.96
N GLY A 233 -16.65 4.09 -6.64
CA GLY A 233 -17.01 4.53 -5.28
C GLY A 233 -15.87 4.52 -4.25
N ARG A 234 -14.61 4.50 -4.70
CA ARG A 234 -13.39 4.56 -3.87
C ARG A 234 -12.43 5.60 -4.42
N ALA A 235 -11.75 6.34 -3.53
CA ALA A 235 -10.61 7.15 -3.93
C ALA A 235 -9.44 6.23 -4.38
N MET A 236 -8.74 6.62 -5.43
CA MET A 236 -7.57 5.91 -5.96
C MET A 236 -6.32 6.76 -5.70
N ARG A 237 -5.33 6.17 -5.05
CA ARG A 237 -4.09 6.85 -4.66
C ARG A 237 -2.88 6.05 -5.15
N ILE A 238 -1.79 6.74 -5.45
CA ILE A 238 -0.49 6.14 -5.76
C ILE A 238 0.54 6.77 -4.84
N ILE A 239 1.24 5.94 -4.07
CA ILE A 239 2.47 6.28 -3.35
C ILE A 239 3.62 5.69 -4.17
N MET A 240 4.45 6.56 -4.73
CA MET A 240 5.52 6.18 -5.64
C MET A 240 6.88 6.54 -5.06
N THR A 241 7.75 5.55 -4.87
CA THR A 241 9.17 5.79 -4.64
C THR A 241 9.85 5.98 -6.01
N ASP A 242 10.18 7.22 -6.37
CA ASP A 242 10.95 7.56 -7.56
C ASP A 242 12.44 7.32 -7.29
N LEU A 243 13.05 6.50 -8.14
CA LEU A 243 14.40 6.00 -7.97
C LEU A 243 15.31 6.34 -9.15
N ARG A 244 16.50 6.86 -8.82
CA ARG A 244 17.59 7.10 -9.77
C ARG A 244 18.88 6.48 -9.25
N ARG A 245 19.80 6.16 -10.17
CA ARG A 245 21.16 5.78 -9.79
C ARG A 245 21.91 7.02 -9.31
N ARG A 246 22.66 6.89 -8.22
CA ARG A 246 23.52 7.96 -7.72
C ARG A 246 24.65 8.20 -8.73
N PRO A 247 24.94 9.46 -9.12
CA PRO A 247 26.09 9.79 -9.95
C PRO A 247 27.40 9.28 -9.32
N ALA A 248 28.36 8.87 -10.15
CA ALA A 248 29.62 8.27 -9.72
C ALA A 248 30.68 9.29 -9.25
N ASP A 249 30.43 10.59 -9.41
CA ASP A 249 31.44 11.63 -9.23
C ASP A 249 31.55 12.12 -7.77
N ASP A 250 32.70 11.83 -7.14
CA ASP A 250 33.02 12.18 -5.74
C ASP A 250 33.15 13.70 -5.51
N ASP A 251 33.41 14.50 -6.54
CA ASP A 251 33.57 15.96 -6.39
C ASP A 251 32.23 16.72 -6.27
N ALA A 252 31.15 16.19 -6.84
CA ALA A 252 29.79 16.69 -6.60
C ALA A 252 29.34 16.46 -5.14
N GLN A 253 29.87 15.39 -4.52
CA GLN A 253 29.60 15.02 -3.14
C GLN A 253 30.21 16.01 -2.13
N LYS A 254 31.37 16.62 -2.46
CA LYS A 254 32.00 17.69 -1.64
C LYS A 254 31.26 19.03 -1.69
N LYS A 255 30.45 19.27 -2.74
CA LYS A 255 29.64 20.49 -2.86
C LYS A 255 28.22 20.36 -2.31
N GLY A 256 27.80 19.17 -1.87
CA GLY A 256 26.47 18.96 -1.28
C GLY A 256 25.29 19.24 -2.23
N VAL A 257 25.57 19.42 -3.52
CA VAL A 257 24.58 19.68 -4.56
C VAL A 257 24.73 18.58 -5.59
N LEU A 258 24.08 17.44 -5.35
CA LEU A 258 23.52 16.70 -6.48
C LEU A 258 22.58 17.70 -7.16
N VAL A 259 22.88 18.12 -8.38
CA VAL A 259 22.04 19.12 -9.03
C VAL A 259 20.71 18.43 -9.29
N ALA A 260 19.67 18.80 -8.55
CA ALA A 260 18.36 18.14 -8.62
C ALA A 260 17.88 18.02 -10.07
N SER A 261 18.20 19.00 -10.93
CA SER A 261 17.92 18.97 -12.37
C SER A 261 18.56 17.80 -13.11
N GLU A 262 19.76 17.35 -12.76
CA GLU A 262 20.40 16.20 -13.42
C GLU A 262 19.67 14.90 -13.06
N LEU A 263 19.24 14.76 -11.80
CA LEU A 263 18.49 13.60 -11.34
C LEU A 263 17.09 13.53 -11.96
N GLU A 264 16.42 14.66 -12.16
CA GLU A 264 15.08 14.68 -12.80
C GLU A 264 15.09 14.07 -14.20
N HIS A 265 16.16 14.30 -14.97
CA HIS A 265 16.28 13.82 -16.35
C HIS A 265 17.04 12.50 -16.48
N ALA A 266 17.56 11.94 -15.38
CA ALA A 266 18.34 10.70 -15.41
C ALA A 266 17.46 9.48 -15.74
N VAL A 267 17.67 8.85 -16.89
CA VAL A 267 16.93 7.65 -17.36
C VAL A 267 17.87 6.48 -17.60
N ASP A 268 17.30 5.28 -17.82
CA ASP A 268 18.03 4.07 -18.24
C ASP A 268 19.11 3.61 -17.23
N ALA A 269 18.88 3.92 -15.96
CA ALA A 269 19.77 3.56 -14.86
C ALA A 269 19.76 2.05 -14.55
N PHE A 270 18.66 1.35 -14.86
CA PHE A 270 18.45 -0.07 -14.58
C PHE A 270 17.74 -0.75 -15.76
N GLU A 271 18.12 -1.98 -16.08
CA GLU A 271 17.40 -2.78 -17.07
C GLU A 271 16.06 -3.26 -16.50
N CYS A 272 14.97 -3.08 -17.25
CA CYS A 272 13.62 -3.44 -16.83
C CYS A 272 12.87 -4.17 -17.95
N ASP A 273 12.15 -5.25 -17.60
CA ASP A 273 11.23 -5.97 -18.49
C ASP A 273 9.75 -5.76 -18.11
N THR A 274 9.51 -5.25 -16.90
CA THR A 274 8.18 -5.03 -16.34
C THR A 274 8.04 -3.56 -15.97
N PHE A 275 6.93 -2.94 -16.39
CA PHE A 275 6.69 -1.51 -16.28
C PHE A 275 5.39 -1.22 -15.54
N PHE A 276 5.35 -0.09 -14.85
CA PHE A 276 4.12 0.48 -14.33
C PHE A 276 3.20 0.89 -15.51
N PRO A 277 1.86 0.75 -15.38
CA PRO A 277 0.97 0.84 -16.55
C PRO A 277 0.81 2.24 -17.15
N ILE A 278 1.12 3.30 -16.39
CA ILE A 278 1.02 4.70 -16.80
C ILE A 278 2.35 5.42 -16.53
N GLY A 279 2.69 6.42 -17.34
CA GLY A 279 3.92 7.21 -17.22
C GLY A 279 3.71 8.54 -16.48
N TYR A 280 4.75 9.37 -16.47
CA TYR A 280 4.67 10.72 -15.89
C TYR A 280 3.70 11.63 -16.64
N GLU A 281 3.55 11.45 -17.97
CA GLU A 281 2.64 12.25 -18.78
C GLU A 281 1.18 12.14 -18.30
N GLU A 282 0.73 10.92 -18.04
CA GLU A 282 -0.61 10.67 -17.50
C GLU A 282 -0.72 11.11 -16.04
N LEU A 283 0.31 10.85 -15.22
CA LEU A 283 0.31 11.24 -13.80
C LEU A 283 0.34 12.76 -13.57
N GLU A 284 0.90 13.51 -14.51
CA GLU A 284 0.95 14.98 -14.48
C GLU A 284 -0.25 15.63 -15.19
N ASN A 285 -1.08 14.83 -15.87
CA ASN A 285 -2.33 15.29 -16.44
C ASN A 285 -3.35 15.63 -15.34
N ARG A 286 -3.44 16.93 -15.03
CA ARG A 286 -4.35 17.49 -14.00
C ARG A 286 -5.84 17.21 -14.20
N ARG A 287 -6.24 16.67 -15.37
CA ARG A 287 -7.63 16.25 -15.61
C ARG A 287 -7.94 14.87 -15.02
N GLU A 288 -6.92 14.04 -14.82
CA GLU A 288 -7.08 12.66 -14.34
C GLU A 288 -6.37 12.43 -13.01
N TRP A 289 -5.22 13.07 -12.78
CA TRP A 289 -4.41 12.90 -11.59
C TRP A 289 -4.01 14.24 -10.98
N ARG A 290 -4.02 14.29 -9.66
CA ARG A 290 -3.49 15.39 -8.85
C ARG A 290 -2.23 14.92 -8.16
N ARG A 291 -1.08 15.56 -8.43
CA ARG A 291 0.12 15.40 -7.60
C ARG A 291 -0.13 16.05 -6.25
N VAL A 292 0.13 15.30 -5.19
CA VAL A 292 -0.17 15.66 -3.81
C VAL A 292 1.12 16.10 -3.09
N GLY A 293 0.99 17.07 -2.18
CA GLY A 293 2.11 17.59 -1.41
C GLY A 293 2.62 16.58 -0.37
N GLU A 294 3.89 16.72 0.02
CA GLU A 294 4.55 15.84 1.00
C GLU A 294 3.77 15.71 2.31
N GLU A 295 3.27 16.84 2.83
CA GLU A 295 2.52 16.89 4.09
C GLU A 295 1.21 16.10 4.04
N GLU A 296 0.47 16.20 2.93
CA GLU A 296 -0.80 15.48 2.73
C GLU A 296 -0.54 13.96 2.64
N VAL A 297 0.49 13.53 1.89
CA VAL A 297 0.90 12.12 1.87
C VAL A 297 1.26 11.65 3.28
N ALA A 298 2.12 12.40 3.97
CA ALA A 298 2.64 12.06 5.29
C ALA A 298 1.52 11.92 6.33
N ARG A 299 0.63 12.92 6.43
CA ARG A 299 -0.37 13.00 7.49
C ARG A 299 -1.63 12.23 7.17
N GLU A 300 -2.13 12.33 5.94
CA GLU A 300 -3.46 11.81 5.61
C GLU A 300 -3.42 10.40 5.03
N TRP A 301 -2.31 9.98 4.44
CA TRP A 301 -2.24 8.70 3.73
C TRP A 301 -1.40 7.66 4.47
N VAL A 302 -0.21 8.04 4.96
CA VAL A 302 0.73 7.07 5.54
C VAL A 302 0.85 7.15 7.07
N GLY A 303 0.61 8.32 7.68
CA GLY A 303 0.77 8.53 9.12
C GLY A 303 2.24 8.51 9.59
N GLU A 304 3.18 8.86 8.72
CA GLU A 304 4.60 9.08 9.04
C GLU A 304 5.22 10.12 8.12
N GLU A 305 6.38 10.64 8.52
CA GLU A 305 7.21 11.47 7.65
C GLU A 305 7.56 10.72 6.36
N VAL A 306 7.39 11.41 5.23
CA VAL A 306 7.87 10.99 3.92
C VAL A 306 8.94 11.97 3.45
N TRP A 307 9.67 11.66 2.39
CA TRP A 307 10.72 12.53 1.87
C TRP A 307 10.44 12.87 0.41
N GLY A 308 9.97 14.09 0.12
CA GLY A 308 9.75 14.57 -1.24
C GLY A 308 11.04 14.97 -1.95
N GLU A 309 12.07 15.31 -1.18
CA GLU A 309 13.43 15.61 -1.65
C GLU A 309 14.26 14.35 -1.89
N TRP A 310 15.24 14.46 -2.77
CA TRP A 310 16.14 13.36 -3.11
C TRP A 310 17.00 12.93 -1.91
N LYS A 311 16.89 11.66 -1.53
CA LYS A 311 17.64 11.06 -0.43
C LYS A 311 18.47 9.87 -0.90
N ALA A 312 19.76 9.90 -0.61
CA ALA A 312 20.67 8.81 -0.92
C ALA A 312 20.47 7.60 0.01
N ASP A 313 20.50 6.39 -0.57
CA ASP A 313 20.63 5.12 0.14
C ASP A 313 21.52 4.19 -0.69
N GLY A 314 22.80 4.09 -0.30
CA GLY A 314 23.79 3.35 -1.07
C GLY A 314 24.03 3.96 -2.45
N GLU A 315 23.86 3.14 -3.50
CA GLU A 315 24.11 3.51 -4.90
C GLU A 315 22.92 4.17 -5.59
N VAL A 316 21.82 4.40 -4.86
CA VAL A 316 20.61 5.02 -5.40
C VAL A 316 20.25 6.28 -4.63
N VAL A 317 19.48 7.14 -5.28
CA VAL A 317 18.77 8.25 -4.67
C VAL A 317 17.28 8.03 -4.87
N THR A 318 16.49 8.36 -3.85
CA THR A 318 15.05 8.10 -3.82
C THR A 318 14.29 9.31 -3.31
N ARG A 319 13.05 9.47 -3.76
CA ARG A 319 12.06 10.37 -3.17
C ARG A 319 10.68 9.73 -3.21
N ILE A 320 9.77 10.19 -2.35
CA ILE A 320 8.38 9.75 -2.30
C ILE A 320 7.50 10.78 -2.99
N LEU A 321 6.68 10.31 -3.92
CA LEU A 321 5.68 11.07 -4.65
C LEU A 321 4.29 10.54 -4.32
N GLY A 322 3.30 11.43 -4.25
CA GLY A 322 1.90 11.09 -4.07
C GLY A 322 1.04 11.56 -5.25
N PHE A 323 0.14 10.70 -5.71
CA PHE A 323 -0.85 11.03 -6.74
C PHE A 323 -2.24 10.55 -6.31
N GLU A 324 -3.25 11.40 -6.48
CA GLU A 324 -4.66 11.05 -6.27
C GLU A 324 -5.43 11.22 -7.58
N ARG A 325 -6.30 10.25 -7.91
CA ARG A 325 -7.16 10.34 -9.10
C ARG A 325 -8.27 11.37 -8.86
N VAL A 326 -8.48 12.25 -9.85
CA VAL A 326 -9.49 13.35 -9.83
C VAL A 326 -10.83 12.88 -10.40
#